data_AF-A0A1W1CX03-F1
#
_entry.id   AF-A0A1W1CX03-F1
#
_cell.length_a   1.000
_cell.length_b   1.000
_cell.length_c   1.000
_cell.angle_alpha   90.00
_cell.angle_beta   90.00
_cell.angle_gamma   90.00
#
_symmetry.space_group_name_H-M   'P 1'
#
loop_
_entity.id
_entity.type
_entity.pdbx_description
1 polymer ?
#
loop_
_entity_poly.entity_id
_entity_poly.type
_entity_poly.pdbx_seq_one_letter_code
_entity_poly.pdbx_strand_id
1 'polypeptide(L)'
;MELEAPWEKTFKKIATPFEHFLHAQTTTGLVLMGTTILALIIANSPLYEAYKHLIHTTIAIDIGSLEIKNSLHHWINDGLMAVFFFMIGLEIKREILIGELSNVKVAILPILSAIGGMIMPALIFAAINAGSKGVGGWGIPMATDIAFAISALVLLGNRVSPALVTFLVALAIVDDLGAVLVIALFYTSQIHFDYLLLSGGMFLIMISFNRFGIHAILPYLLVGILMWFFMLESGIHATIAGVIAAFAIPSKPKIPPIDFTQHTKNLLDEYDSYPVATDHTMHEEQKAILQNIKDRIDAVGSPASRLERSLHLPVSLIIIPLFALANAGIHIDFSNIADTFFKPVSLGVIAGLLIGKILGIAGVAFLAIKSGIAKLPQNSSMSQLFGVAALGGIGFTMSIFIADLAFINNDTLIFQAKIGILTASLLAGTLGFIWLRFIAKPAT
;
A
#
# COMPACT_ATOMS: atom_id res chain seq x y z
N MET A 1 27.14 -28.64 22.98
CA MET A 1 26.70 -27.75 24.08
C MET A 1 25.79 -26.72 23.42
N GLU A 2 24.48 -26.79 23.64
CA GLU A 2 23.52 -25.84 23.06
C GLU A 2 23.77 -24.46 23.66
N LEU A 3 24.43 -23.57 22.91
CA LEU A 3 24.42 -22.13 23.15
C LEU A 3 23.05 -21.60 22.74
N GLU A 4 22.02 -21.96 23.48
CA GLU A 4 20.72 -21.30 23.35
C GLU A 4 20.55 -20.38 24.54
N ALA A 5 20.39 -19.07 24.27
CA ALA A 5 20.07 -18.13 25.32
C ALA A 5 18.80 -18.64 26.04
N PRO A 6 18.80 -18.78 27.37
CA PRO A 6 17.76 -19.53 28.09
C PRO A 6 16.35 -18.97 27.92
N TRP A 7 16.23 -17.71 27.49
CA TRP A 7 14.97 -17.03 27.19
C TRP A 7 14.54 -17.14 25.71
N GLU A 8 15.43 -17.54 24.80
CA GLU A 8 15.14 -17.66 23.36
C GLU A 8 14.37 -18.93 23.00
N LYS A 9 14.46 -19.99 23.82
CA LYS A 9 13.63 -21.20 23.69
C LYS A 9 12.13 -20.89 23.74
N THR A 10 11.73 -19.79 24.39
CA THR A 10 10.34 -19.32 24.45
C THR A 10 9.89 -18.59 23.16
N PHE A 11 10.84 -18.09 22.36
CA PHE A 11 10.59 -17.35 21.12
C PHE A 11 10.82 -18.16 19.84
N LYS A 12 11.54 -19.28 19.91
CA LYS A 12 11.74 -20.22 18.80
C LYS A 12 10.51 -21.10 18.56
N LYS A 13 9.39 -20.50 18.18
CA LYS A 13 8.53 -21.18 17.19
C LYS A 13 9.12 -20.86 15.84
N ILE A 14 9.42 -21.88 15.04
CA ILE A 14 9.67 -21.71 13.62
C ILE A 14 8.34 -21.25 13.01
N ALA A 15 8.06 -19.96 13.13
CA ALA A 15 6.90 -19.35 12.51
C ALA A 15 7.07 -19.51 11.01
N THR A 16 6.06 -20.04 10.35
CA THR A 16 6.09 -20.09 8.88
C THR A 16 6.21 -18.66 8.31
N PRO A 17 6.78 -18.47 7.10
CA PRO A 17 6.82 -17.15 6.47
C PRO A 17 5.45 -16.46 6.43
N PHE A 18 4.39 -17.25 6.32
CA PHE A 18 3.01 -16.79 6.41
C PHE A 18 2.64 -16.28 7.81
N GLU A 19 2.92 -17.03 8.88
CA GLU A 19 2.68 -16.57 10.26
C GLU A 19 3.46 -15.29 10.59
N HIS A 20 4.71 -15.17 10.15
CA HIS A 20 5.50 -13.94 10.32
C HIS A 20 4.86 -12.76 9.58
N PHE A 21 4.35 -12.98 8.36
CA PHE A 21 3.59 -11.98 7.61
C PHE A 21 2.31 -11.56 8.36
N LEU A 22 1.54 -12.52 8.89
CA LEU A 22 0.30 -12.22 9.64
C LEU A 22 0.57 -11.36 10.88
N HIS A 23 1.60 -11.70 11.65
CA HIS A 23 2.00 -10.92 12.82
C HIS A 23 2.44 -9.51 12.43
N ALA A 24 3.29 -9.37 11.41
CA ALA A 24 3.75 -8.07 10.93
C ALA A 24 2.60 -7.18 10.43
N GLN A 25 1.63 -7.76 9.70
CA GLN A 25 0.46 -7.02 9.22
C GLN A 25 -0.44 -6.58 10.37
N THR A 26 -0.69 -7.45 11.35
CA THR A 26 -1.51 -7.10 12.51
C THR A 26 -0.87 -5.98 13.34
N THR A 27 0.44 -6.04 13.56
CA THR A 27 1.17 -4.95 14.24
C THR A 27 1.07 -3.63 13.46
N THR A 28 1.20 -3.69 12.13
CA THR A 28 1.06 -2.52 11.25
C THR A 28 -0.35 -1.90 11.38
N GLY A 29 -1.40 -2.71 11.29
CA GLY A 29 -2.78 -2.24 11.44
C GLY A 29 -3.07 -1.62 12.80
N LEU A 30 -2.53 -2.20 13.88
CA LEU A 30 -2.68 -1.65 15.23
C LEU A 30 -1.94 -0.32 15.40
N VAL A 31 -0.72 -0.19 14.87
CA VAL A 31 0.05 1.06 14.89
C VAL A 31 -0.69 2.15 14.11
N LEU A 32 -1.21 1.82 12.92
CA LEU A 32 -1.98 2.75 12.11
C LEU A 32 -3.28 3.18 12.81
N MET A 33 -4.01 2.24 13.41
CA MET A 33 -5.21 2.54 14.20
C MET A 33 -4.89 3.43 15.40
N GLY A 34 -3.87 3.09 16.17
CA GLY A 34 -3.42 3.88 17.31
C GLY A 34 -3.02 5.30 16.93
N THR A 35 -2.29 5.44 15.82
CA THR A 35 -1.87 6.75 15.29
C THR A 35 -3.05 7.58 14.79
N THR A 36 -4.04 6.93 14.18
CA THR A 36 -5.28 7.59 13.74
C THR A 36 -6.10 8.09 14.93
N ILE A 37 -6.27 7.26 15.97
CA ILE A 37 -6.95 7.66 17.20
C ILE A 37 -6.20 8.81 17.86
N LEU A 38 -4.87 8.75 17.91
CA LEU A 38 -4.04 9.84 18.42
C LEU A 38 -4.25 11.13 17.62
N ALA A 39 -4.29 11.06 16.29
CA ALA A 39 -4.55 12.21 15.43
C ALA A 39 -5.90 12.85 15.73
N LEU A 40 -6.95 12.05 15.89
CA LEU A 40 -8.29 12.51 16.25
C LEU A 40 -8.33 13.13 17.66
N ILE A 41 -7.65 12.52 18.64
CA ILE A 41 -7.56 13.07 20.00
C ILE A 41 -6.87 14.43 19.97
N ILE A 42 -5.72 14.54 19.30
CA ILE A 42 -4.96 15.80 19.21
C ILE A 42 -5.81 16.87 18.53
N ALA A 43 -6.46 16.54 17.40
CA ALA A 43 -7.27 17.47 16.62
C ALA A 43 -8.53 17.99 17.35
N ASN A 44 -8.98 17.30 18.40
CA ASN A 44 -10.14 17.64 19.21
C ASN A 44 -9.77 18.06 20.64
N SER A 45 -8.51 18.39 20.88
CA SER A 45 -7.98 18.80 22.18
C SER A 45 -7.51 20.27 22.14
N PRO A 46 -7.15 20.86 23.30
CA PRO A 46 -6.51 22.18 23.34
C PRO A 46 -5.20 22.29 22.54
N LEU A 47 -4.61 21.15 22.13
CA LEU A 47 -3.41 21.10 21.28
C LEU A 47 -3.71 21.31 19.79
N TYR A 48 -4.98 21.46 19.39
CA TYR A 48 -5.37 21.61 17.99
C TYR A 48 -4.61 22.72 17.25
N GLU A 49 -4.51 23.92 17.85
CA GLU A 49 -3.82 25.05 17.21
C GLU A 49 -2.32 24.77 17.01
N ALA A 50 -1.66 24.17 18.00
CA ALA A 50 -0.25 23.78 17.88
C ALA A 50 -0.05 22.71 16.80
N TYR A 51 -0.95 21.72 16.74
CA TYR A 51 -0.95 20.67 15.74
C TYR A 51 -1.18 21.23 14.32
N LYS A 52 -2.16 22.12 14.16
CA LYS A 52 -2.46 22.81 12.90
C LYS A 52 -1.26 23.65 12.44
N HIS A 53 -0.65 24.42 13.34
CA HIS A 53 0.55 25.19 13.04
C HIS A 53 1.70 24.29 12.59
N LEU A 54 1.94 23.16 13.27
CA LEU A 54 2.98 22.20 12.91
C LEU A 54 2.78 21.65 11.48
N ILE A 55 1.57 21.19 11.17
CA ILE A 55 1.24 20.60 9.86
C ILE A 55 1.31 21.63 8.73
N HIS A 56 0.91 22.88 8.99
CA HIS A 56 0.97 23.96 8.00
C HIS A 56 2.27 24.76 8.03
N THR A 57 3.27 24.33 8.81
CA THR A 57 4.59 24.98 8.81
C THR A 57 5.19 24.89 7.40
N THR A 58 5.54 26.04 6.83
CA THR A 58 6.11 26.13 5.49
C THR A 58 7.61 25.84 5.53
N ILE A 59 8.03 24.84 4.76
CA ILE A 59 9.44 24.52 4.52
C ILE A 59 9.78 25.12 3.15
N ALA A 60 10.62 26.15 3.17
CA ALA A 60 11.15 26.80 1.97
C ALA A 60 12.57 26.31 1.71
N ILE A 61 12.84 25.84 0.50
CA ILE A 61 14.19 25.53 0.02
C ILE A 61 14.48 26.50 -1.13
N ASP A 62 15.36 27.46 -0.87
CA ASP A 62 15.77 28.47 -1.83
C ASP A 62 17.19 28.16 -2.34
N ILE A 63 17.31 27.86 -3.64
CA ILE A 63 18.59 27.62 -4.32
C ILE A 63 18.66 28.52 -5.55
N GLY A 64 19.24 29.71 -5.40
CA GLY A 64 19.37 30.69 -6.48
C GLY A 64 18.01 31.24 -6.91
N SER A 65 17.59 30.94 -8.15
CA SER A 65 16.27 31.32 -8.68
C SER A 65 15.19 30.25 -8.47
N LEU A 66 15.55 29.09 -7.92
CA LEU A 66 14.61 28.02 -7.61
C LEU A 66 14.08 28.23 -6.19
N GLU A 67 12.78 28.49 -6.07
CA GLU A 67 12.08 28.70 -4.82
C GLU A 67 11.01 27.61 -4.66
N ILE A 68 11.28 26.63 -3.80
CA ILE A 68 10.32 25.57 -3.48
C ILE A 68 9.73 25.87 -2.11
N LYS A 69 8.46 26.28 -2.07
CA LYS A 69 7.76 26.63 -0.83
C LYS A 69 6.55 25.76 -0.63
N ASN A 70 6.69 24.75 0.23
CA ASN A 70 5.64 23.77 0.50
C ASN A 70 5.43 23.60 2.00
N SER A 71 4.18 23.34 2.41
CA SER A 71 3.85 23.01 3.80
C SER A 71 4.38 21.63 4.18
N LEU A 72 4.59 21.39 5.48
CA LEU A 72 4.91 20.05 5.99
C LEU A 72 3.85 19.02 5.54
N HIS A 73 2.58 19.41 5.55
CA HIS A 73 1.47 18.62 5.00
C HIS A 73 1.71 18.19 3.54
N HIS A 74 2.12 19.13 2.68
CA HIS A 74 2.40 18.84 1.28
C HIS A 74 3.62 17.91 1.13
N TRP A 75 4.69 18.10 1.91
CA TRP A 75 5.85 17.19 1.91
C TRP A 75 5.49 15.76 2.34
N ILE A 76 4.61 15.62 3.34
CA ILE A 76 4.07 14.32 3.76
C ILE A 76 3.25 13.71 2.62
N ASN A 77 2.35 14.48 2.02
CA ASN A 77 1.41 13.97 1.02
C ASN A 77 2.06 13.67 -0.33
N ASP A 78 2.99 14.47 -0.81
CA ASP A 78 3.59 14.27 -2.14
C ASP A 78 4.92 13.53 -2.06
N GLY A 79 5.70 13.78 -1.02
CA GLY A 79 7.00 13.15 -0.80
C GLY A 79 6.89 11.74 -0.23
N LEU A 80 6.25 11.59 0.94
CA LEU A 80 6.16 10.26 1.56
C LEU A 80 5.23 9.33 0.78
N MET A 81 4.13 9.83 0.21
CA MET A 81 3.28 8.99 -0.64
C MET A 81 3.99 8.57 -1.93
N ALA A 82 4.92 9.35 -2.48
CA ALA A 82 5.73 8.86 -3.60
C ALA A 82 6.56 7.63 -3.21
N VAL A 83 7.06 7.55 -1.97
CA VAL A 83 7.75 6.36 -1.46
C VAL A 83 6.76 5.19 -1.27
N PHE A 84 5.55 5.46 -0.75
CA PHE A 84 4.49 4.45 -0.65
C PHE A 84 4.13 3.88 -2.03
N PHE A 85 3.83 4.74 -3.01
CA PHE A 85 3.49 4.33 -4.36
C PHE A 85 4.65 3.70 -5.12
N PHE A 86 5.89 4.06 -4.79
CA PHE A 86 7.07 3.34 -5.26
C PHE A 86 7.11 1.90 -4.74
N MET A 87 6.86 1.68 -3.45
CA MET A 87 6.73 0.33 -2.88
C MET A 87 5.59 -0.45 -3.55
N ILE A 88 4.41 0.17 -3.71
CA ILE A 88 3.28 -0.44 -4.45
C ILE A 88 3.65 -0.75 -5.91
N GLY A 89 4.40 0.13 -6.58
CA GLY A 89 4.89 -0.12 -7.94
C GLY A 89 5.84 -1.32 -8.04
N LEU A 90 6.69 -1.54 -7.03
CA LEU A 90 7.55 -2.72 -6.96
C LEU A 90 6.71 -4.00 -6.75
N GLU A 91 5.70 -3.92 -5.89
CA GLU A 91 4.79 -5.03 -5.59
C GLU A 91 3.95 -5.42 -6.80
N ILE A 92 3.35 -4.44 -7.49
CA ILE A 92 2.61 -4.65 -8.75
C ILE A 92 3.52 -5.34 -9.77
N LYS A 93 4.74 -4.83 -9.95
CA LYS A 93 5.69 -5.40 -10.90
C LYS A 93 6.04 -6.85 -10.55
N ARG A 94 6.25 -7.15 -9.26
CA ARG A 94 6.51 -8.50 -8.75
C ARG A 94 5.34 -9.44 -9.05
N GLU A 95 4.11 -9.01 -8.73
CA GLU A 95 2.90 -9.81 -8.92
C GLU A 95 2.63 -10.14 -10.40
N ILE A 96 2.85 -9.18 -11.30
CA ILE A 96 2.67 -9.38 -12.75
C ILE A 96 3.74 -10.35 -13.31
N LEU A 97 4.98 -10.25 -12.85
CA LEU A 97 6.09 -11.02 -13.42
C LEU A 97 6.19 -12.45 -12.87
N ILE A 98 6.01 -12.63 -11.55
CA ILE A 98 6.32 -13.89 -10.85
C ILE A 98 5.21 -14.28 -9.85
N GLY A 99 4.31 -13.36 -9.47
CA GLY A 99 3.25 -13.62 -8.50
C GLY A 99 1.95 -14.17 -9.09
N GLU A 100 0.84 -13.99 -8.38
CA GLU A 100 -0.46 -14.56 -8.75
C GLU A 100 -1.07 -13.90 -9.99
N LEU A 101 -0.76 -12.61 -10.21
CA LEU A 101 -1.21 -11.88 -11.40
C LEU A 101 -0.55 -12.38 -12.70
N SER A 102 0.57 -13.12 -12.59
CA SER A 102 1.22 -13.74 -13.76
C SER A 102 0.38 -14.89 -14.36
N ASN A 103 -0.46 -15.54 -13.55
CA ASN A 103 -1.37 -16.59 -14.00
C ASN A 103 -2.76 -16.02 -14.28
N VAL A 104 -3.06 -15.79 -15.56
CA VAL A 104 -4.34 -15.19 -16.01
C VAL A 104 -5.57 -15.90 -15.42
N LYS A 105 -5.56 -17.23 -15.26
CA LYS A 105 -6.71 -17.97 -14.73
C LYS A 105 -6.99 -17.68 -13.25
N VAL A 106 -5.95 -17.33 -12.49
CA VAL A 106 -6.05 -16.96 -11.08
C VAL A 106 -6.33 -15.45 -10.97
N ALA A 107 -5.63 -14.65 -11.78
CA ALA A 107 -5.68 -13.19 -11.77
C ALA A 107 -7.04 -12.61 -12.23
N ILE A 108 -7.77 -13.31 -13.10
CA ILE A 108 -8.98 -12.77 -13.71
C ILE A 108 -10.07 -12.44 -12.67
N LEU A 109 -10.20 -13.22 -11.60
CA LEU A 109 -11.21 -12.96 -10.58
C LEU A 109 -10.90 -11.68 -9.78
N PRO A 110 -9.71 -11.51 -9.16
CA PRO A 110 -9.34 -10.24 -8.54
C PRO A 110 -9.46 -9.04 -9.47
N ILE A 111 -8.97 -9.14 -10.71
CA ILE A 111 -8.98 -8.02 -11.67
C ILE A 111 -10.40 -7.58 -12.00
N LEU A 112 -11.29 -8.51 -12.36
CA LEU A 112 -12.68 -8.17 -12.67
C LEU A 112 -13.41 -7.62 -11.44
N SER A 113 -13.15 -8.21 -10.26
CA SER A 113 -13.74 -7.77 -9.01
C SER A 113 -13.28 -6.36 -8.62
N ALA A 114 -12.00 -6.03 -8.81
CA ALA A 114 -11.44 -4.70 -8.61
C ALA A 114 -12.05 -3.68 -9.57
N ILE A 115 -12.13 -3.99 -10.87
CA ILE A 115 -12.80 -3.12 -11.86
C ILE A 115 -14.25 -2.84 -11.44
N GLY A 116 -15.00 -3.86 -11.03
CA GLY A 116 -16.35 -3.70 -10.48
C GLY A 116 -16.37 -2.84 -9.21
N GLY A 117 -15.45 -3.12 -8.29
CA GLY A 117 -15.20 -2.42 -7.05
C GLY A 117 -14.67 -1.00 -7.20
N MET A 118 -14.30 -0.58 -8.41
CA MET A 118 -13.92 0.79 -8.74
C MET A 118 -15.06 1.54 -9.41
N ILE A 119 -15.67 0.93 -10.44
CA ILE A 119 -16.71 1.56 -11.24
C ILE A 119 -17.98 1.77 -10.42
N MET A 120 -18.43 0.77 -9.67
CA MET A 120 -19.70 0.85 -8.95
C MET A 120 -19.70 1.94 -7.86
N PRO A 121 -18.68 2.06 -6.97
CA PRO A 121 -18.61 3.17 -6.03
C PRO A 121 -18.58 4.54 -6.69
N ALA A 122 -17.80 4.70 -7.76
CA ALA A 122 -17.68 5.96 -8.51
C ALA A 122 -19.03 6.40 -9.07
N LEU A 123 -19.78 5.48 -9.69
CA LEU A 123 -21.10 5.75 -10.24
C LEU A 123 -22.11 6.14 -9.14
N ILE A 124 -22.12 5.43 -8.01
CA ILE A 124 -23.01 5.74 -6.88
C ILE A 124 -22.70 7.13 -6.33
N PHE A 125 -21.43 7.46 -6.13
CA PHE A 125 -21.02 8.78 -5.66
C PHE A 125 -21.43 9.87 -6.64
N ALA A 126 -21.15 9.69 -7.93
CA ALA A 126 -21.46 10.65 -8.98
C ALA A 126 -22.97 10.87 -9.10
N ALA A 127 -23.79 9.82 -8.96
CA ALA A 127 -25.24 9.91 -8.97
C ALA A 127 -25.77 10.73 -7.77
N ILE A 128 -25.26 10.49 -6.56
CA ILE A 128 -25.66 11.24 -5.36
C ILE A 128 -25.22 12.70 -5.42
N ASN A 129 -24.05 12.96 -6.02
CA ASN A 129 -23.48 14.30 -6.15
C ASN A 129 -23.80 14.99 -7.48
N ALA A 130 -24.73 14.44 -8.28
CA ALA A 130 -25.08 15.01 -9.56
C ALA A 130 -25.59 16.45 -9.40
N GLY A 131 -24.98 17.39 -10.14
CA GLY A 131 -25.30 18.82 -10.04
C GLY A 131 -24.76 19.52 -8.78
N SER A 132 -24.03 18.84 -7.91
CA SER A 132 -23.38 19.43 -6.73
C SER A 132 -21.94 19.86 -7.05
N LYS A 133 -21.39 20.80 -6.25
CA LYS A 133 -19.97 21.17 -6.32
C LYS A 133 -19.02 20.01 -5.97
N GLY A 134 -19.54 18.96 -5.32
CA GLY A 134 -18.78 17.80 -4.88
C GLY A 134 -18.62 16.70 -5.92
N VAL A 135 -19.24 16.82 -7.11
CA VAL A 135 -19.21 15.75 -8.13
C VAL A 135 -17.80 15.38 -8.60
N GLY A 136 -16.85 16.32 -8.49
CA GLY A 136 -15.45 16.10 -8.80
C GLY A 136 -14.80 15.00 -7.96
N GLY A 137 -15.30 14.72 -6.75
CA GLY A 137 -14.77 13.70 -5.83
C GLY A 137 -15.17 12.25 -6.13
N TRP A 138 -15.61 11.92 -7.35
CA TRP A 138 -16.07 10.58 -7.72
C TRP A 138 -15.01 9.48 -7.55
N GLY A 139 -13.73 9.86 -7.53
CA GLY A 139 -12.61 8.95 -7.29
C GLY A 139 -12.44 8.53 -5.83
N ILE A 140 -13.02 9.27 -4.88
CA ILE A 140 -12.81 9.05 -3.44
C ILE A 140 -13.20 7.63 -3.00
N PRO A 141 -14.41 7.11 -3.29
CA PRO A 141 -14.83 5.80 -2.80
C PRO A 141 -14.30 4.62 -3.65
N MET A 142 -13.33 4.85 -4.53
CA MET A 142 -12.76 3.79 -5.38
C MET A 142 -11.60 3.05 -4.70
N ALA A 143 -10.93 3.68 -3.73
CA ALA A 143 -9.73 3.11 -3.14
C ALA A 143 -10.04 2.18 -1.96
N THR A 144 -9.10 1.27 -1.69
CA THR A 144 -9.15 0.30 -0.59
C THR A 144 -7.85 0.39 0.19
N ASP A 145 -7.91 0.64 1.50
CA ASP A 145 -6.76 0.62 2.39
C ASP A 145 -6.35 -0.82 2.71
N ILE A 146 -5.32 -1.28 1.98
CA ILE A 146 -4.73 -2.61 2.10
C ILE A 146 -4.40 -2.96 3.55
N ALA A 147 -3.77 -2.05 4.29
CA ALA A 147 -3.25 -2.34 5.62
C ALA A 147 -4.41 -2.65 6.58
N PHE A 148 -5.47 -1.84 6.58
CA PHE A 148 -6.63 -2.11 7.42
C PHE A 148 -7.46 -3.31 6.95
N ALA A 149 -7.67 -3.46 5.64
CA ALA A 149 -8.46 -4.56 5.10
C ALA A 149 -7.83 -5.91 5.41
N ILE A 150 -6.51 -6.04 5.23
CA ILE A 150 -5.76 -7.25 5.59
C ILE A 150 -5.76 -7.43 7.10
N SER A 151 -5.49 -6.40 7.89
CA SER A 151 -5.48 -6.51 9.36
C SER A 151 -6.80 -7.03 9.91
N ALA A 152 -7.94 -6.48 9.42
CA ALA A 152 -9.26 -6.95 9.80
C ALA A 152 -9.51 -8.41 9.40
N LEU A 153 -9.05 -8.82 8.21
CA LEU A 153 -9.17 -10.18 7.72
C LEU A 153 -8.32 -11.16 8.55
N VAL A 154 -7.08 -10.79 8.87
CA VAL A 154 -6.11 -11.60 9.61
C VAL A 154 -6.52 -11.80 11.08
N LEU A 155 -7.20 -10.83 11.69
CA LEU A 155 -7.75 -10.96 13.05
C LEU A 155 -8.78 -12.10 13.19
N LEU A 156 -9.32 -12.62 12.08
CA LEU A 156 -10.20 -13.79 12.07
C LEU A 156 -9.43 -15.12 12.18
N GLY A 157 -8.10 -15.10 12.08
CA GLY A 157 -7.21 -16.24 12.23
C GLY A 157 -7.55 -17.39 11.27
N ASN A 158 -7.60 -18.62 11.80
CA ASN A 158 -7.83 -19.86 11.04
C ASN A 158 -9.22 -20.00 10.42
N ARG A 159 -10.06 -18.96 10.48
CA ARG A 159 -11.39 -18.93 9.85
C ARG A 159 -11.31 -18.56 8.37
N VAL A 160 -10.26 -17.85 7.95
CA VAL A 160 -10.11 -17.38 6.57
C VAL A 160 -9.04 -18.22 5.87
N SER A 161 -9.32 -18.68 4.66
CA SER A 161 -8.33 -19.43 3.88
C SER A 161 -7.22 -18.50 3.38
N PRO A 162 -5.97 -18.98 3.25
CA PRO A 162 -4.89 -18.18 2.67
C PRO A 162 -5.25 -17.64 1.27
N ALA A 163 -5.99 -18.41 0.48
CA ALA A 163 -6.45 -17.99 -0.85
C ALA A 163 -7.38 -16.76 -0.83
N LEU A 164 -8.18 -16.55 0.23
CA LEU A 164 -8.98 -15.34 0.39
C LEU A 164 -8.12 -14.13 0.77
N VAL A 165 -7.06 -14.34 1.55
CA VAL A 165 -6.08 -13.28 1.86
C VAL A 165 -5.40 -12.83 0.58
N THR A 166 -4.90 -13.77 -0.24
CA THR A 166 -4.27 -13.39 -1.50
C THR A 166 -5.23 -12.75 -2.50
N PHE A 167 -6.49 -13.22 -2.55
CA PHE A 167 -7.53 -12.56 -3.33
C PHE A 167 -7.71 -11.09 -2.93
N LEU A 168 -7.80 -10.79 -1.62
CA LEU A 168 -7.97 -9.41 -1.13
C LEU A 168 -6.73 -8.55 -1.44
N VAL A 169 -5.53 -9.11 -1.25
CA VAL A 169 -4.26 -8.43 -1.60
C VAL A 169 -4.26 -8.07 -3.10
N ALA A 170 -4.52 -9.04 -3.97
CA ALA A 170 -4.52 -8.83 -5.42
C ALA A 170 -5.61 -7.82 -5.84
N LEU A 171 -6.81 -7.90 -5.26
CA LEU A 171 -7.89 -6.95 -5.51
C LEU A 171 -7.46 -5.53 -5.15
N ALA A 172 -6.89 -5.35 -3.96
CA ALA A 172 -6.55 -4.03 -3.46
C ALA A 172 -5.33 -3.43 -4.20
N ILE A 173 -4.38 -4.26 -4.64
CA ILE A 173 -3.30 -3.82 -5.54
C ILE A 173 -3.86 -3.29 -6.88
N VAL A 174 -4.84 -3.98 -7.47
CA VAL A 174 -5.46 -3.55 -8.73
C VAL A 174 -6.29 -2.28 -8.52
N ASP A 175 -7.04 -2.18 -7.42
CA ASP A 175 -7.77 -0.98 -7.02
C ASP A 175 -6.82 0.22 -6.86
N ASP A 176 -5.70 0.06 -6.17
CA ASP A 176 -4.70 1.11 -5.92
C ASP A 176 -4.04 1.57 -7.23
N LEU A 177 -3.65 0.64 -8.11
CA LEU A 177 -3.14 0.98 -9.44
C LEU A 177 -4.19 1.77 -10.24
N GLY A 178 -5.44 1.31 -10.19
CA GLY A 178 -6.54 1.98 -10.84
C GLY A 178 -6.76 3.40 -10.28
N ALA A 179 -6.69 3.57 -8.97
CA ALA A 179 -6.79 4.86 -8.30
C ALA A 179 -5.65 5.81 -8.72
N VAL A 180 -4.42 5.32 -8.80
CA VAL A 180 -3.27 6.10 -9.32
C VAL A 180 -3.52 6.57 -10.75
N LEU A 181 -4.03 5.71 -11.62
CA LEU A 181 -4.35 6.08 -12.99
C LEU A 181 -5.47 7.13 -13.05
N VAL A 182 -6.50 7.00 -12.21
CA VAL A 182 -7.55 8.02 -12.09
C VAL A 182 -6.98 9.35 -11.62
N ILE A 183 -6.09 9.33 -10.62
CA ILE A 183 -5.37 10.53 -10.15
C ILE A 183 -4.59 11.21 -11.26
N ALA A 184 -3.84 10.43 -12.03
CA ALA A 184 -3.04 10.92 -13.15
C ALA A 184 -3.88 11.59 -14.24
N LEU A 185 -5.07 11.05 -14.52
CA LEU A 185 -5.87 11.47 -15.67
C LEU A 185 -6.91 12.55 -15.34
N PHE A 186 -7.47 12.54 -14.13
CA PHE A 186 -8.65 13.35 -13.80
C PHE A 186 -8.42 14.42 -12.74
N TYR A 187 -7.40 14.26 -11.88
CA TYR A 187 -7.09 15.25 -10.83
C TYR A 187 -5.86 16.11 -11.18
N THR A 188 -5.22 15.86 -12.31
CA THR A 188 -4.00 16.58 -12.73
C THR A 188 -4.32 18.06 -13.01
N SER A 189 -3.42 18.93 -12.56
CA SER A 189 -3.52 20.37 -12.72
C SER A 189 -3.02 20.85 -14.10
N GLN A 190 -2.68 22.13 -14.25
CA GLN A 190 -2.12 22.63 -15.51
C GLN A 190 -0.79 21.93 -15.83
N ILE A 191 -0.69 21.35 -17.03
CA ILE A 191 0.49 20.58 -17.41
C ILE A 191 1.58 21.52 -17.95
N HIS A 192 2.69 21.59 -17.23
CA HIS A 192 3.90 22.23 -17.71
C HIS A 192 4.74 21.21 -18.52
N PHE A 193 4.62 21.29 -19.85
CA PHE A 193 5.22 20.33 -20.77
C PHE A 193 6.76 20.23 -20.67
N ASP A 194 7.44 21.33 -20.32
CA ASP A 194 8.90 21.35 -20.20
C ASP A 194 9.38 20.40 -19.09
N TYR A 195 8.78 20.51 -17.90
CA TYR A 195 9.07 19.63 -16.77
C TYR A 195 8.62 18.19 -17.04
N LEU A 196 7.50 18.00 -17.74
CA LEU A 196 7.06 16.67 -18.15
C LEU A 196 8.07 15.97 -19.07
N LEU A 197 8.65 16.71 -20.02
CA LEU A 197 9.67 16.19 -20.93
C LEU A 197 10.97 15.85 -20.18
N LEU A 198 11.37 16.68 -19.22
CA LEU A 198 12.50 16.38 -18.33
C LEU A 198 12.26 15.12 -17.48
N SER A 199 11.07 14.97 -16.92
CA SER A 199 10.65 13.76 -16.19
C SER A 199 10.72 12.51 -17.09
N GLY A 200 10.19 12.59 -18.32
CA GLY A 200 10.31 11.54 -19.32
C GLY A 200 11.78 11.20 -19.66
N GLY A 201 12.64 12.21 -19.75
CA GLY A 201 14.09 12.03 -19.92
C GLY A 201 14.72 11.26 -18.76
N MET A 202 14.39 11.60 -17.51
CA MET A 202 14.87 10.88 -16.33
C MET A 202 14.41 9.42 -16.31
N PHE A 203 13.17 9.15 -16.72
CA PHE A 203 12.67 7.79 -16.87
C PHE A 203 13.47 6.98 -17.92
N LEU A 204 13.78 7.58 -19.07
CA LEU A 204 14.60 6.94 -20.10
C LEU A 204 16.03 6.65 -19.62
N ILE A 205 16.61 7.50 -18.77
CA ILE A 205 17.91 7.25 -18.14
C ILE A 205 17.83 6.02 -17.23
N MET A 206 16.80 5.91 -16.40
CA MET A 206 16.61 4.72 -15.55
C MET A 206 16.40 3.44 -16.37
N ILE A 207 15.62 3.50 -17.46
CA ILE A 207 15.49 2.37 -18.39
C ILE A 207 16.84 1.99 -18.99
N SER A 208 17.66 2.98 -19.34
CA SER A 208 19.00 2.75 -19.89
C SER A 208 19.88 2.03 -18.88
N PHE A 209 19.86 2.43 -17.60
CA PHE A 209 20.56 1.72 -16.52
C PHE A 209 20.15 0.24 -16.45
N ASN A 210 18.84 -0.03 -16.54
CA ASN A 210 18.31 -1.40 -16.48
C ASN A 210 18.79 -2.22 -17.69
N ARG A 211 18.74 -1.62 -18.88
CA ARG A 211 19.18 -2.28 -20.12
C ARG A 211 20.68 -2.54 -20.17
N PHE A 212 21.50 -1.68 -19.55
CA PHE A 212 22.94 -1.90 -19.40
C PHE A 212 23.30 -2.85 -18.24
N GLY A 213 22.31 -3.42 -17.53
CA GLY A 213 22.56 -4.39 -16.47
C GLY A 213 23.08 -3.77 -15.17
N ILE A 214 22.78 -2.49 -14.89
CA ILE A 214 23.11 -1.87 -13.61
C ILE A 214 22.14 -2.41 -12.55
N HIS A 215 22.60 -3.34 -11.73
CA HIS A 215 21.83 -3.92 -10.61
C HIS A 215 21.95 -3.10 -9.31
N ALA A 216 22.78 -2.07 -9.26
CA ALA A 216 22.88 -1.17 -8.12
C ALA A 216 21.62 -0.30 -8.02
N ILE A 217 21.02 -0.22 -6.83
CA ILE A 217 19.74 0.50 -6.62
C ILE A 217 19.94 2.02 -6.56
N LEU A 218 21.06 2.48 -5.98
CA LEU A 218 21.31 3.90 -5.70
C LEU A 218 21.18 4.82 -6.93
N PRO A 219 21.71 4.48 -8.14
CA PRO A 219 21.52 5.30 -9.32
C PRO A 219 20.05 5.49 -9.71
N TYR A 220 19.21 4.46 -9.55
CA TYR A 220 17.78 4.57 -9.83
C TYR A 220 17.08 5.47 -8.83
N LEU A 221 17.45 5.40 -7.55
CA LEU A 221 16.86 6.27 -6.53
C LEU A 221 17.22 7.74 -6.75
N LEU A 222 18.48 8.03 -7.09
CA LEU A 222 18.91 9.40 -7.37
C LEU A 222 18.17 10.00 -8.57
N VAL A 223 18.11 9.25 -9.69
CA VAL A 223 17.38 9.71 -10.88
C VAL A 223 15.87 9.73 -10.64
N GLY A 224 15.34 8.80 -9.84
CA GLY A 224 13.93 8.77 -9.42
C GLY A 224 13.53 9.99 -8.59
N ILE A 225 14.39 10.47 -7.70
CA ILE A 225 14.17 11.72 -6.93
C ILE A 225 14.13 12.94 -7.87
N LEU A 226 15.04 13.00 -8.85
CA LEU A 226 15.01 14.07 -9.86
C LEU A 226 13.75 14.00 -10.73
N MET A 227 13.33 12.80 -11.11
CA MET A 227 12.08 12.58 -11.85
C MET A 227 10.85 13.00 -11.03
N TRP A 228 10.82 12.67 -9.74
CA TRP A 228 9.77 13.10 -8.80
C TRP A 228 9.70 14.62 -8.72
N PHE A 229 10.85 15.29 -8.60
CA PHE A 229 10.93 16.75 -8.58
C PHE A 229 10.37 17.37 -9.87
N PHE A 230 10.77 16.87 -11.05
CA PHE A 230 10.22 17.38 -12.30
C PHE A 230 8.73 17.05 -12.47
N MET A 231 8.25 15.93 -11.93
CA MET A 231 6.81 15.63 -11.95
C MET A 231 6.01 16.61 -11.08
N LEU A 232 6.52 16.93 -9.89
CA LEU A 232 5.91 17.91 -8.99
C LEU A 232 5.70 19.26 -9.68
N GLU A 233 6.72 19.74 -10.39
CA GLU A 233 6.66 20.99 -11.15
C GLU A 233 5.86 20.88 -12.47
N SER A 234 5.67 19.67 -13.00
CA SER A 234 4.90 19.47 -14.24
C SER A 234 3.39 19.57 -14.06
N GLY A 235 2.91 19.68 -12.82
CA GLY A 235 1.48 19.70 -12.48
C GLY A 235 0.81 18.32 -12.46
N ILE A 236 1.56 17.25 -12.78
CA ILE A 236 1.15 15.86 -12.60
C ILE A 236 1.49 15.46 -11.17
N HIS A 237 0.65 14.67 -10.53
CA HIS A 237 0.90 14.25 -9.15
C HIS A 237 2.24 13.53 -9.00
N ALA A 238 3.07 14.05 -8.10
CA ALA A 238 4.42 13.56 -7.86
C ALA A 238 4.43 12.09 -7.39
N THR A 239 3.33 11.62 -6.79
CA THR A 239 3.16 10.23 -6.35
C THR A 239 3.27 9.20 -7.49
N ILE A 240 2.85 9.56 -8.70
CA ILE A 240 2.95 8.69 -9.88
C ILE A 240 4.42 8.41 -10.23
N ALA A 241 5.33 9.33 -9.87
CA ALA A 241 6.75 9.16 -10.12
C ALA A 241 7.31 7.94 -9.38
N GLY A 242 6.78 7.66 -8.18
CA GLY A 242 7.11 6.46 -7.44
C GLY A 242 6.79 5.20 -8.23
N VAL A 243 5.55 5.07 -8.73
CA VAL A 243 5.14 3.90 -9.52
C VAL A 243 6.02 3.77 -10.77
N ILE A 244 6.18 4.84 -11.54
CA ILE A 244 6.97 4.81 -12.78
C ILE A 244 8.43 4.42 -12.52
N ALA A 245 9.05 4.98 -11.47
CA ALA A 245 10.42 4.66 -11.10
C ALA A 245 10.58 3.19 -10.69
N ALA A 246 9.62 2.63 -9.95
CA ALA A 246 9.62 1.22 -9.59
C ALA A 246 9.61 0.28 -10.82
N PHE A 247 8.87 0.66 -11.87
CA PHE A 247 8.87 -0.08 -13.13
C PHE A 247 10.21 -0.05 -13.87
N ALA A 248 11.06 0.95 -13.63
CA ALA A 248 12.41 0.99 -14.20
C ALA A 248 13.41 0.08 -13.48
N ILE A 249 13.16 -0.33 -12.23
CA ILE A 249 14.12 -1.12 -11.44
C ILE A 249 14.23 -2.56 -11.92
N PRO A 250 15.44 -3.16 -12.02
CA PRO A 250 15.59 -4.53 -12.50
C PRO A 250 14.87 -5.58 -11.63
N SER A 251 14.09 -6.45 -12.28
CA SER A 251 13.37 -7.57 -11.64
C SER A 251 13.98 -8.94 -11.95
N LYS A 252 15.11 -8.97 -12.66
CA LYS A 252 15.88 -10.20 -12.90
C LYS A 252 17.00 -10.30 -11.85
N PRO A 253 17.29 -11.52 -11.35
CA PRO A 253 18.40 -11.73 -10.44
C PRO A 253 19.73 -11.49 -11.14
N LYS A 254 20.76 -11.15 -10.36
CA LYS A 254 22.12 -10.92 -10.87
C LYS A 254 22.78 -12.26 -11.26
N ILE A 255 22.46 -13.33 -10.53
CA ILE A 255 23.02 -14.67 -10.74
C ILE A 255 21.86 -15.67 -10.90
N PRO A 256 21.91 -16.59 -11.88
CA PRO A 256 20.90 -17.63 -12.03
C PRO A 256 20.96 -18.63 -10.86
N PRO A 257 19.81 -19.17 -10.41
CA PRO A 257 19.76 -20.07 -9.26
C PRO A 257 20.26 -21.50 -9.53
N ILE A 258 20.64 -21.84 -10.77
CA ILE A 258 20.93 -23.21 -11.22
C ILE A 258 22.02 -23.89 -10.37
N ASP A 259 23.08 -23.17 -10.01
CA ASP A 259 24.19 -23.70 -9.20
C ASP A 259 24.14 -23.19 -7.75
N PHE A 260 22.99 -22.68 -7.29
CA PHE A 260 22.87 -22.15 -5.93
C PHE A 260 23.15 -23.24 -4.89
N THR A 261 22.43 -24.34 -4.96
CA THR A 261 22.50 -25.43 -3.98
C THR A 261 23.87 -26.06 -3.91
N GLN A 262 24.48 -26.41 -5.06
CA GLN A 262 25.76 -27.10 -5.07
C GLN A 262 26.88 -26.23 -4.51
N HIS A 263 26.92 -24.96 -4.91
CA HIS A 263 27.93 -24.03 -4.40
C HIS A 263 27.76 -23.75 -2.90
N THR A 264 26.53 -23.58 -2.42
CA THR A 264 26.27 -23.38 -0.99
C THR A 264 26.69 -24.60 -0.18
N LYS A 265 26.46 -25.82 -0.68
CA LYS A 265 26.98 -27.05 -0.04
C LYS A 265 28.50 -27.03 0.07
N ASN A 266 29.21 -26.72 -1.03
CA ASN A 266 30.67 -26.65 -1.02
C ASN A 266 31.19 -25.62 0.01
N LEU A 267 30.53 -24.45 0.12
CA LEU A 267 30.87 -23.44 1.11
C LEU A 267 30.60 -23.91 2.54
N LEU A 268 29.52 -24.67 2.78
CA LEU A 268 29.24 -25.26 4.09
C LEU A 268 30.24 -26.36 4.45
N ASP A 269 30.63 -27.19 3.48
CA ASP A 269 31.69 -28.20 3.68
C ASP A 269 33.03 -27.51 4.04
N GLU A 270 33.34 -26.38 3.41
CA GLU A 270 34.51 -25.56 3.74
C GLU A 270 34.38 -24.93 5.14
N TYR A 271 33.20 -24.42 5.50
CA TYR A 271 32.91 -23.87 6.83
C TYR A 271 33.16 -24.88 7.95
N ASP A 272 32.74 -26.13 7.74
CA ASP A 272 32.89 -27.24 8.69
C ASP A 272 34.35 -27.72 8.83
N SER A 273 35.21 -27.38 7.86
CA SER A 273 36.64 -27.73 7.91
C SER A 273 37.44 -26.88 8.90
N TYR A 274 36.91 -25.73 9.31
CA TYR A 274 37.55 -24.85 10.29
C TYR A 274 37.18 -25.25 11.73
N PRO A 275 38.16 -25.31 12.66
CA PRO A 275 37.87 -25.63 14.04
C PRO A 275 36.99 -24.54 14.68
N VAL A 276 35.92 -24.96 15.35
CA VAL A 276 35.11 -24.06 16.18
C VAL A 276 36.00 -23.52 17.30
N ALA A 277 36.16 -22.20 17.42
CA ALA A 277 36.99 -21.63 18.46
C ALA A 277 36.43 -22.04 19.84
N THR A 278 37.34 -22.37 20.76
CA THR A 278 37.03 -22.90 22.10
C THR A 278 36.21 -21.95 22.98
N ASP A 279 36.08 -20.70 22.58
CA ASP A 279 35.41 -19.60 23.28
C ASP A 279 34.07 -19.19 22.64
N HIS A 280 33.47 -20.06 21.82
CA HIS A 280 32.20 -19.79 21.13
C HIS A 280 32.26 -18.64 20.12
N THR A 281 33.45 -18.21 19.74
CA THR A 281 33.65 -17.24 18.66
C THR A 281 33.82 -17.95 17.32
N MET A 282 33.41 -17.27 16.23
CA MET A 282 33.58 -17.80 14.88
C MET A 282 34.95 -17.42 14.34
N HIS A 283 35.61 -18.36 13.68
CA HIS A 283 36.84 -18.09 12.94
C HIS A 283 36.60 -17.02 11.85
N GLU A 284 37.58 -16.18 11.53
CA GLU A 284 37.42 -15.12 10.51
C GLU A 284 37.04 -15.72 9.14
N GLU A 285 37.62 -16.86 8.77
CA GLU A 285 37.24 -17.58 7.53
C GLU A 285 35.79 -18.09 7.56
N GLN A 286 35.32 -18.58 8.69
CA GLN A 286 33.92 -18.98 8.87
C GLN A 286 32.97 -17.78 8.68
N LYS A 287 33.36 -16.58 9.17
CA LYS A 287 32.60 -15.34 8.93
C LYS A 287 32.59 -14.96 7.46
N ALA A 288 33.74 -15.03 6.77
CA ALA A 288 33.85 -14.73 5.35
C ALA A 288 32.98 -15.67 4.50
N ILE A 289 32.97 -16.96 4.83
CA ILE A 289 32.12 -17.95 4.16
C ILE A 289 30.63 -17.63 4.36
N LEU A 290 30.20 -17.35 5.59
CA LEU A 290 28.81 -16.95 5.85
C LEU A 290 28.42 -15.67 5.11
N GLN A 291 29.34 -14.70 5.03
CA GLN A 291 29.12 -13.48 4.26
C GLN A 291 28.99 -13.77 2.75
N ASN A 292 29.81 -14.67 2.20
CA ASN A 292 29.69 -15.12 0.80
C ASN A 292 28.35 -15.84 0.53
N ILE A 293 27.92 -16.71 1.44
CA ILE A 293 26.61 -17.37 1.36
C ILE A 293 25.50 -16.30 1.36
N LYS A 294 25.57 -15.32 2.25
CA LYS A 294 24.61 -14.20 2.33
C LYS A 294 24.59 -13.37 1.05
N ASP A 295 25.75 -12.97 0.54
CA ASP A 295 25.87 -12.16 -0.67
C ASP A 295 25.33 -12.93 -1.89
N ARG A 296 25.49 -14.26 -1.92
CA ARG A 296 24.94 -15.10 -2.98
C ARG A 296 23.43 -15.29 -2.87
N ILE A 297 22.90 -15.45 -1.66
CA ILE A 297 21.45 -15.43 -1.41
C ILE A 297 20.86 -14.12 -1.94
N ASP A 298 21.50 -13.00 -1.63
CA ASP A 298 21.09 -11.67 -2.11
C ASP A 298 21.19 -11.54 -3.64
N ALA A 299 22.24 -12.10 -4.27
CA ALA A 299 22.44 -12.03 -5.71
C ALA A 299 21.46 -12.87 -6.54
N VAL A 300 20.90 -13.93 -5.93
CA VAL A 300 19.82 -14.76 -6.50
C VAL A 300 18.45 -14.07 -6.34
N GLY A 301 18.32 -13.13 -5.41
CA GLY A 301 17.17 -12.22 -5.33
C GLY A 301 17.22 -11.13 -6.40
N SER A 302 16.06 -10.72 -6.92
CA SER A 302 16.02 -9.55 -7.81
C SER A 302 16.22 -8.24 -7.02
N PRO A 303 16.87 -7.21 -7.61
CA PRO A 303 17.00 -5.91 -6.96
C PRO A 303 15.65 -5.31 -6.53
N ALA A 304 14.63 -5.43 -7.39
CA ALA A 304 13.27 -4.98 -7.09
C ALA A 304 12.68 -5.69 -5.85
N SER A 305 12.78 -7.03 -5.77
CA SER A 305 12.27 -7.80 -4.63
C SER A 305 13.01 -7.51 -3.33
N ARG A 306 14.34 -7.27 -3.40
CA ARG A 306 15.13 -6.87 -2.23
C ARG A 306 14.68 -5.51 -1.70
N LEU A 307 14.46 -4.57 -2.62
CA LEU A 307 14.04 -3.22 -2.27
C LEU A 307 12.62 -3.20 -1.68
N GLU A 308 11.68 -3.91 -2.30
CA GLU A 308 10.30 -4.10 -1.82
C GLU A 308 10.29 -4.64 -0.39
N ARG A 309 11.01 -5.74 -0.11
CA ARG A 309 11.14 -6.29 1.24
C ARG A 309 11.72 -5.29 2.24
N SER A 310 12.72 -4.52 1.84
CA SER A 310 13.36 -3.54 2.72
C SER A 310 12.49 -2.33 3.01
N LEU A 311 11.62 -1.94 2.07
CA LEU A 311 10.74 -0.77 2.19
C LEU A 311 9.43 -1.08 2.89
N HIS A 312 8.95 -2.34 2.85
CA HIS A 312 7.66 -2.71 3.43
C HIS A 312 7.52 -2.25 4.90
N LEU A 313 8.50 -2.55 5.77
CA LEU A 313 8.42 -2.18 7.19
C LEU A 313 8.50 -0.66 7.44
N PRO A 314 9.48 0.08 6.89
CA PRO A 314 9.53 1.55 7.04
C PRO A 314 8.26 2.23 6.51
N VAL A 315 7.74 1.79 5.36
CA VAL A 315 6.52 2.37 4.78
C VAL A 315 5.33 2.13 5.72
N SER A 316 5.15 0.90 6.16
CA SER A 316 4.03 0.48 7.00
C SER A 316 4.06 1.06 8.43
N LEU A 317 5.24 1.24 9.03
CA LEU A 317 5.37 1.68 10.43
C LEU A 317 5.68 3.17 10.59
N ILE A 318 6.15 3.84 9.54
CA ILE A 318 6.53 5.26 9.61
C ILE A 318 5.69 6.08 8.64
N ILE A 319 5.71 5.72 7.34
CA ILE A 319 5.11 6.55 6.30
C ILE A 319 3.59 6.59 6.42
N ILE A 320 2.92 5.43 6.42
CA ILE A 320 1.46 5.36 6.48
C ILE A 320 0.95 5.94 7.82
N PRO A 321 1.53 5.63 8.99
CA PRO A 321 1.13 6.26 10.24
C PRO A 321 1.33 7.78 10.26
N LEU A 322 2.45 8.29 9.73
CA LEU A 322 2.70 9.73 9.66
C LEU A 322 1.72 10.42 8.69
N PHE A 323 1.41 9.78 7.56
CA PHE A 323 0.37 10.23 6.64
C PHE A 323 -1.00 10.29 7.33
N ALA A 324 -1.39 9.23 8.04
CA ALA A 324 -2.64 9.20 8.81
C ALA A 324 -2.64 10.28 9.90
N LEU A 325 -1.52 10.49 10.59
CA LEU A 325 -1.37 11.54 11.59
C LEU A 325 -1.57 12.93 11.01
N ALA A 326 -1.11 13.19 9.78
CA ALA A 326 -1.24 14.49 9.14
C ALA A 326 -2.61 14.73 8.50
N ASN A 327 -3.30 13.67 8.05
CA ASN A 327 -4.50 13.81 7.22
C ASN A 327 -5.81 13.38 7.90
N ALA A 328 -5.76 12.47 8.89
CA ALA A 328 -6.93 11.98 9.60
C ALA A 328 -7.32 12.82 10.82
N GLY A 329 -6.46 13.76 11.24
CA GLY A 329 -6.72 14.69 12.35
C GLY A 329 -7.77 15.73 11.99
N ILE A 330 -9.04 15.35 12.11
CA ILE A 330 -10.19 16.19 11.78
C ILE A 330 -10.67 16.90 13.05
N HIS A 331 -10.86 18.22 12.98
CA HIS A 331 -11.50 18.98 14.05
C HIS A 331 -13.02 18.79 13.98
N ILE A 332 -13.57 18.06 14.94
CA ILE A 332 -14.97 17.67 14.97
C ILE A 332 -15.74 18.67 15.83
N ASP A 333 -16.45 19.58 15.19
CA ASP A 333 -17.47 20.37 15.86
C ASP A 333 -18.73 19.52 16.05
N PHE A 334 -18.89 18.96 17.25
CA PHE A 334 -20.00 18.09 17.62
C PHE A 334 -21.38 18.72 17.40
N SER A 335 -21.49 20.06 17.37
CA SER A 335 -22.76 20.74 17.10
C SER A 335 -23.21 20.62 15.63
N ASN A 336 -22.26 20.47 14.70
CA ASN A 336 -22.50 20.48 13.25
C ASN A 336 -22.22 19.12 12.57
N ILE A 337 -21.89 18.07 13.33
CA ILE A 337 -21.64 16.71 12.80
C ILE A 337 -22.84 16.21 12.01
N ALA A 338 -24.04 16.30 12.59
CA ALA A 338 -25.24 15.75 11.96
C ALA A 338 -25.48 16.40 10.60
N ASP A 339 -25.38 17.73 10.53
CA ASP A 339 -25.57 18.48 9.29
C ASP A 339 -24.50 18.16 8.24
N THR A 340 -23.26 17.92 8.66
CA THR A 340 -22.16 17.52 7.77
C THR A 340 -22.35 16.11 7.25
N PHE A 341 -22.78 15.19 8.11
CA PHE A 341 -22.97 13.78 7.79
C PHE A 341 -23.98 13.59 6.66
N PHE A 342 -25.07 14.36 6.68
CA PHE A 342 -26.12 14.33 5.66
C PHE A 342 -25.81 15.16 4.40
N LYS A 343 -24.59 15.72 4.26
CA LYS A 343 -24.22 16.38 3.01
C LYS A 343 -23.99 15.38 1.88
N PRO A 344 -24.25 15.78 0.62
CA PRO A 344 -24.13 14.89 -0.54
C PRO A 344 -22.76 14.22 -0.70
N VAL A 345 -21.66 14.91 -0.37
CA VAL A 345 -20.32 14.32 -0.46
C VAL A 345 -20.15 13.21 0.58
N SER A 346 -20.49 13.47 1.85
CA SER A 346 -20.42 12.48 2.93
C SER A 346 -21.27 11.25 2.61
N LEU A 347 -22.55 11.45 2.24
CA LEU A 347 -23.45 10.36 1.87
C LEU A 347 -22.98 9.61 0.62
N GLY A 348 -22.45 10.33 -0.38
CA GLY A 348 -21.89 9.75 -1.59
C GLY A 348 -20.71 8.84 -1.30
N VAL A 349 -19.79 9.27 -0.43
CA VAL A 349 -18.66 8.45 0.03
C VAL A 349 -19.17 7.23 0.78
N ILE A 350 -20.08 7.40 1.74
CA ILE A 350 -20.61 6.30 2.56
C ILE A 350 -21.29 5.26 1.68
N ALA A 351 -22.18 5.67 0.80
CA ALA A 351 -22.87 4.77 -0.11
C ALA A 351 -21.89 4.11 -1.10
N GLY A 352 -20.93 4.86 -1.63
CA GLY A 352 -19.92 4.33 -2.54
C GLY A 352 -19.05 3.25 -1.90
N LEU A 353 -18.47 3.52 -0.72
CA LEU A 353 -17.60 2.57 -0.01
C LEU A 353 -18.37 1.41 0.62
N LEU A 354 -19.55 1.63 1.20
CA LEU A 354 -20.29 0.57 1.89
C LEU A 354 -21.11 -0.29 0.94
N ILE A 355 -21.86 0.33 0.03
CA ILE A 355 -22.77 -0.37 -0.89
C ILE A 355 -22.07 -0.63 -2.22
N GLY A 356 -21.42 0.39 -2.78
CA GLY A 356 -20.78 0.31 -4.09
C GLY A 356 -19.67 -0.73 -4.14
N LYS A 357 -18.80 -0.81 -3.14
CA LYS A 357 -17.71 -1.80 -3.10
C LYS A 357 -18.27 -3.21 -2.99
N ILE A 358 -19.25 -3.43 -2.11
CA ILE A 358 -19.89 -4.74 -1.95
C ILE A 358 -20.55 -5.18 -3.26
N LEU A 359 -21.40 -4.32 -3.86
CA LEU A 359 -22.09 -4.64 -5.10
C LEU A 359 -21.13 -4.80 -6.28
N GLY A 360 -20.11 -3.95 -6.37
CA GLY A 360 -19.09 -4.00 -7.40
C GLY A 360 -18.25 -5.27 -7.32
N ILE A 361 -17.62 -5.52 -6.18
CA ILE A 361 -16.71 -6.65 -5.97
C ILE A 361 -17.50 -7.96 -5.98
N ALA A 362 -18.47 -8.13 -5.07
CA ALA A 362 -19.18 -9.40 -4.94
C ALA A 362 -20.11 -9.66 -6.14
N GLY A 363 -20.73 -8.62 -6.70
CA GLY A 363 -21.60 -8.75 -7.87
C GLY A 363 -20.84 -9.15 -9.12
N VAL A 364 -19.72 -8.48 -9.44
CA VAL A 364 -18.90 -8.85 -10.60
C VAL A 364 -18.25 -10.21 -10.39
N ALA A 365 -17.76 -10.52 -9.18
CA ALA A 365 -17.22 -11.83 -8.88
C ALA A 365 -18.26 -12.95 -9.07
N PHE A 366 -19.50 -12.74 -8.58
CA PHE A 366 -20.60 -13.69 -8.79
C PHE A 366 -20.90 -13.92 -10.27
N LEU A 367 -20.95 -12.85 -11.07
CA LEU A 367 -21.17 -12.95 -12.51
C LEU A 367 -20.02 -13.67 -13.22
N ALA A 368 -18.76 -13.37 -12.86
CA ALA A 368 -17.57 -14.00 -13.44
C ALA A 368 -17.51 -15.51 -13.11
N ILE A 369 -17.89 -15.90 -11.89
CA ILE A 369 -17.94 -17.31 -11.48
C ILE A 369 -19.12 -18.02 -12.16
N LYS A 370 -20.31 -17.40 -12.19
CA LYS A 370 -21.50 -17.98 -12.81
C LYS A 370 -21.36 -18.17 -14.32
N SER A 371 -20.66 -17.27 -14.99
CA SER A 371 -20.36 -17.36 -16.44
C SER A 371 -19.21 -18.31 -16.78
N GLY A 372 -18.52 -18.88 -15.77
CA GLY A 372 -17.39 -19.80 -15.98
C GLY A 372 -16.08 -19.12 -16.39
N ILE A 373 -16.02 -17.78 -16.39
CA ILE A 373 -14.80 -17.00 -16.68
C ILE A 373 -13.78 -17.17 -15.56
N ALA A 374 -14.25 -17.26 -14.31
CA ALA A 374 -13.44 -17.31 -13.11
C ALA A 374 -13.83 -18.48 -12.20
N LYS A 375 -12.93 -18.85 -11.29
CA LYS A 375 -13.17 -19.86 -10.26
C LYS A 375 -13.07 -19.22 -8.88
N LEU A 376 -13.93 -19.70 -7.97
CA LEU A 376 -13.87 -19.31 -6.57
C LEU A 376 -12.51 -19.70 -5.95
N PRO A 377 -11.92 -18.87 -5.06
CA PRO A 377 -10.67 -19.22 -4.39
C PRO A 377 -10.77 -20.55 -3.64
N GLN A 378 -9.65 -21.27 -3.53
CA GLN A 378 -9.62 -22.58 -2.89
C GLN A 378 -10.07 -22.49 -1.42
N ASN A 379 -10.86 -23.49 -0.98
CA ASN A 379 -11.39 -23.58 0.38
C ASN A 379 -12.14 -22.32 0.83
N SER A 380 -12.83 -21.66 -0.10
CA SER A 380 -13.65 -20.48 0.18
C SER A 380 -15.09 -20.67 -0.30
N SER A 381 -15.98 -19.80 0.15
CA SER A 381 -17.40 -19.76 -0.22
C SER A 381 -17.77 -18.38 -0.77
N MET A 382 -18.83 -18.30 -1.58
CA MET A 382 -19.37 -17.01 -2.04
C MET A 382 -19.77 -16.09 -0.87
N SER A 383 -20.20 -16.68 0.24
CA SER A 383 -20.57 -15.91 1.45
C SER A 383 -19.35 -15.29 2.13
N GLN A 384 -18.20 -16.00 2.14
CA GLN A 384 -16.94 -15.40 2.58
C GLN A 384 -16.46 -14.32 1.60
N LEU A 385 -16.64 -14.51 0.30
CA LEU A 385 -16.29 -13.51 -0.69
C LEU A 385 -17.08 -12.20 -0.49
N PHE A 386 -18.36 -12.28 -0.11
CA PHE A 386 -19.14 -11.11 0.29
C PHE A 386 -18.53 -10.39 1.50
N GLY A 387 -18.09 -11.14 2.52
CA GLY A 387 -17.41 -10.57 3.68
C GLY A 387 -16.10 -9.87 3.31
N VAL A 388 -15.32 -10.46 2.39
CA VAL A 388 -14.10 -9.84 1.85
C VAL A 388 -14.43 -8.60 1.02
N ALA A 389 -15.50 -8.61 0.22
CA ALA A 389 -15.98 -7.44 -0.52
C ALA A 389 -16.37 -6.28 0.42
N ALA A 390 -16.95 -6.58 1.58
CA ALA A 390 -17.22 -5.59 2.61
C ALA A 390 -15.93 -5.02 3.22
N LEU A 391 -14.92 -5.85 3.50
CA LEU A 391 -13.61 -5.35 3.93
C LEU A 391 -12.91 -4.51 2.84
N GLY A 392 -13.20 -4.77 1.56
CA GLY A 392 -12.79 -3.91 0.44
C GLY A 392 -13.43 -2.51 0.47
N GLY A 393 -14.46 -2.30 1.30
CA GLY A 393 -15.05 -0.98 1.57
C GLY A 393 -14.26 -0.11 2.55
N ILE A 394 -13.17 -0.62 3.12
CA ILE A 394 -12.31 0.16 4.01
C ILE A 394 -11.39 1.03 3.15
N GLY A 395 -11.79 2.26 2.86
CA GLY A 395 -11.01 3.17 2.01
C GLY A 395 -9.93 3.97 2.75
N PHE A 396 -10.17 4.26 4.04
CA PHE A 396 -9.33 5.02 4.98
C PHE A 396 -8.22 5.90 4.36
N THR A 397 -6.93 5.53 4.44
CA THR A 397 -5.82 6.43 4.07
C THR A 397 -5.85 6.79 2.59
N MET A 398 -6.10 5.82 1.71
CA MET A 398 -6.11 6.03 0.28
C MET A 398 -7.30 6.88 -0.18
N SER A 399 -8.48 6.69 0.42
CA SER A 399 -9.62 7.56 0.15
C SER A 399 -9.39 8.98 0.68
N ILE A 400 -8.73 9.13 1.84
CA ILE A 400 -8.37 10.44 2.40
C ILE A 400 -7.40 11.16 1.44
N PHE A 401 -6.40 10.45 0.95
CA PHE A 401 -5.45 10.97 -0.04
C PHE A 401 -6.18 11.48 -1.29
N ILE A 402 -7.07 10.68 -1.87
CA ILE A 402 -7.84 11.09 -3.06
C ILE A 402 -8.76 12.27 -2.74
N ALA A 403 -9.33 12.36 -1.54
CA ALA A 403 -10.18 13.48 -1.15
C ALA A 403 -9.40 14.81 -1.06
N ASP A 404 -8.18 14.77 -0.51
CA ASP A 404 -7.30 15.95 -0.44
C ASP A 404 -6.87 16.42 -1.84
N LEU A 405 -6.72 15.49 -2.81
CA LEU A 405 -6.46 15.83 -4.21
C LEU A 405 -7.71 16.36 -4.94
N ALA A 406 -8.85 15.69 -4.76
CA ALA A 406 -10.09 16.00 -5.49
C ALA A 406 -10.72 17.34 -5.10
N PHE A 407 -10.52 17.77 -3.86
CA PHE A 407 -11.12 18.98 -3.30
C PHE A 407 -10.08 20.02 -2.88
N ILE A 408 -8.98 20.10 -3.63
CA ILE A 408 -7.94 21.12 -3.45
C ILE A 408 -8.58 22.52 -3.24
N ASN A 409 -8.10 23.23 -2.21
CA ASN A 409 -8.61 24.53 -1.78
C ASN A 409 -10.09 24.57 -1.32
N ASN A 410 -10.72 23.43 -1.01
CA ASN A 410 -12.08 23.37 -0.48
C ASN A 410 -12.17 22.52 0.79
N ASP A 411 -11.71 23.11 1.90
CA ASP A 411 -11.69 22.49 3.23
C ASP A 411 -13.06 21.95 3.66
N THR A 412 -14.15 22.59 3.23
CA THR A 412 -15.51 22.15 3.59
C THR A 412 -15.89 20.82 2.93
N LEU A 413 -15.50 20.61 1.67
CA LEU A 413 -15.74 19.34 0.97
C LEU A 413 -14.75 18.27 1.43
N ILE A 414 -13.49 18.63 1.69
CA ILE A 414 -12.50 17.73 2.30
C ILE A 414 -13.03 17.21 3.64
N PHE A 415 -13.52 18.11 4.50
CA PHE A 415 -14.10 17.74 5.79
C PHE A 415 -15.29 16.76 5.65
N GLN A 416 -16.24 17.06 4.75
CA GLN A 416 -17.37 16.17 4.46
C GLN A 416 -16.91 14.80 3.96
N ALA A 417 -15.93 14.76 3.05
CA ALA A 417 -15.37 13.52 2.54
C ALA A 417 -14.70 12.72 3.65
N LYS A 418 -13.85 13.34 4.48
CA LYS A 418 -13.15 12.66 5.58
C LYS A 418 -14.11 12.06 6.60
N ILE A 419 -15.18 12.78 6.99
CA ILE A 419 -16.25 12.23 7.84
C ILE A 419 -16.92 11.01 7.18
N GLY A 420 -17.25 11.11 5.90
CA GLY A 420 -17.81 10.01 5.12
C GLY A 420 -16.88 8.79 5.08
N ILE A 421 -15.59 8.99 4.81
CA ILE A 421 -14.57 7.94 4.70
C ILE A 421 -14.41 7.22 6.04
N LEU A 422 -14.26 7.95 7.15
CA LEU A 422 -14.08 7.35 8.48
C LEU A 422 -15.30 6.53 8.87
N THR A 423 -16.50 7.08 8.65
CA THR A 423 -17.75 6.38 8.98
C THR A 423 -17.92 5.12 8.12
N ALA A 424 -17.72 5.24 6.81
CA ALA A 424 -17.83 4.12 5.89
C ALA A 424 -16.80 3.03 6.19
N SER A 425 -15.55 3.40 6.46
CA SER A 425 -14.48 2.46 6.78
C SER A 425 -14.76 1.68 8.06
N LEU A 426 -15.28 2.36 9.09
CA LEU A 426 -15.69 1.69 10.33
C LEU A 426 -16.86 0.73 10.10
N LEU A 427 -17.89 1.16 9.37
CA LEU A 427 -19.07 0.33 9.08
C LEU A 427 -18.72 -0.87 8.19
N ALA A 428 -17.93 -0.65 7.15
CA ALA A 428 -17.48 -1.69 6.21
C ALA A 428 -16.58 -2.72 6.91
N GLY A 429 -15.62 -2.25 7.72
CA GLY A 429 -14.76 -3.11 8.51
C GLY A 429 -15.50 -3.93 9.56
N THR A 430 -16.42 -3.31 10.31
CA THR A 430 -17.25 -4.03 11.29
C THR A 430 -18.19 -5.03 10.63
N LEU A 431 -18.87 -4.64 9.55
CA LEU A 431 -19.76 -5.52 8.78
C LEU A 431 -18.98 -6.73 8.24
N GLY A 432 -17.87 -6.51 7.54
CA GLY A 432 -17.05 -7.57 6.96
C GLY A 432 -16.50 -8.52 8.01
N PHE A 433 -15.97 -7.96 9.11
CA PHE A 433 -15.45 -8.76 10.23
C PHE A 433 -16.53 -9.62 10.89
N ILE A 434 -17.67 -9.02 11.25
CA ILE A 434 -18.78 -9.73 11.91
C ILE A 434 -19.34 -10.82 10.99
N TRP A 435 -19.57 -10.48 9.72
CA TRP A 435 -20.08 -11.42 8.72
C TRP A 435 -19.18 -12.65 8.58
N LEU A 436 -17.88 -12.43 8.37
CA LEU A 436 -16.90 -13.51 8.24
C LEU A 436 -16.81 -14.31 9.54
N ARG A 437 -16.84 -13.67 10.70
CA ARG A 437 -16.76 -14.37 12.00
C ARG A 437 -17.88 -15.39 12.18
N PHE A 438 -19.10 -15.09 11.72
CA PHE A 438 -20.24 -15.98 11.85
C PHE A 438 -20.30 -17.08 10.77
N ILE A 439 -19.92 -16.75 9.53
CA ILE A 439 -20.03 -17.67 8.40
C ILE A 439 -18.83 -18.61 8.29
N ALA A 440 -17.64 -18.11 8.62
CA ALA A 440 -16.44 -18.89 8.52
C ALA A 440 -16.32 -19.84 9.71
N LYS A 441 -16.50 -21.14 9.43
CA LYS A 441 -16.19 -22.21 10.39
C LYS A 441 -14.67 -22.23 10.59
N PRO A 442 -14.17 -22.35 11.83
CA PRO A 442 -12.74 -22.52 12.07
C PRO A 442 -12.26 -23.76 11.31
N ALA A 443 -11.16 -23.66 10.58
CA ALA A 443 -10.45 -24.86 10.13
C ALA A 443 -10.03 -25.64 11.39
N THR A 444 -10.51 -26.88 11.50
CA THR A 444 -10.17 -27.81 12.59
C THR A 444 -8.71 -28.24 12.53
#